data_AF-M1BJ29-F1
#
_entry.id   AF-M1BJ29-F1
#
_cell.length_a   1.000
_cell.length_b   1.000
_cell.length_c   1.000
_cell.angle_alpha   90.00
_cell.angle_beta   90.00
_cell.angle_gamma   90.00
#
_symmetry.space_group_name_H-M   'P 1'
#
loop_
_entity.id
_entity.type
_entity.pdbx_description
1 polymer ?
#
loop_
_entity_poly.entity_id
_entity_poly.type
_entity_poly.pdbx_seq_one_letter_code
_entity_poly.pdbx_strand_id
1 'polypeptide(L)'
;MMVMTIIAAVALAGHTLLSWLFMMKMDLGIVAGAVVLNGSWWFMVLAQFVYIICGTCGEAWSGFSYKAFENLWGFVRLSLASGVMICLEYWYFMALIITAGYVKDPKIVVDAVSICTSIVGWTFMLCIGFNAAISVRVSNELGAGHPRTAKFSVLVVSITSLLIGTILTIALFVARTRYPPLFTKSFEVQQAVYELTPLLGTTIMLNGLQPTLSGHVDRNVVRNNTSNQYSYSHDFQN
;
A
#
# COMPACT_ATOMS: atom_id res chain seq x y z
N MET A 1 15.26 0.45 -10.81
CA MET A 1 14.03 1.11 -10.31
C MET A 1 13.16 1.62 -11.47
N MET A 2 13.70 2.35 -12.45
CA MET A 2 12.91 2.88 -13.59
C MET A 2 12.18 1.81 -14.41
N VAL A 3 12.76 0.62 -14.62
CA VAL A 3 12.13 -0.44 -15.43
C VAL A 3 10.82 -0.92 -14.82
N MET A 4 10.76 -1.11 -13.50
CA MET A 4 9.53 -1.53 -12.81
C MET A 4 8.42 -0.49 -12.98
N THR A 5 8.78 0.81 -12.93
CA THR A 5 7.85 1.92 -13.18
C THR A 5 7.34 1.92 -14.62
N ILE A 6 8.21 1.69 -15.60
CA ILE A 6 7.82 1.62 -17.02
C ILE A 6 6.87 0.45 -17.27
N ILE A 7 7.20 -0.74 -16.74
CA ILE A 7 6.33 -1.92 -16.86
C ILE A 7 4.95 -1.63 -16.25
N ALA A 8 4.90 -1.02 -15.05
CA ALA A 8 3.64 -0.62 -14.42
C ALA A 8 2.86 0.40 -15.24
N ALA A 9 3.52 1.39 -15.83
CA ALA A 9 2.87 2.40 -16.68
C ALA A 9 2.29 1.80 -17.96
N VAL A 10 3.03 0.89 -18.62
CA VAL A 10 2.56 0.15 -19.79
C VAL A 10 1.38 -0.75 -19.42
N ALA A 11 1.46 -1.46 -18.30
CA ALA A 11 0.37 -2.29 -17.81
C ALA A 11 -0.89 -1.47 -17.51
N LEU A 12 -0.74 -0.29 -16.90
CA LEU A 12 -1.86 0.61 -16.63
C LEU A 12 -2.50 1.12 -17.92
N ALA A 13 -1.70 1.60 -18.88
CA ALA A 13 -2.21 2.07 -20.17
C ALA A 13 -2.91 0.95 -20.95
N GLY A 14 -2.31 -0.24 -20.99
CA GLY A 14 -2.90 -1.43 -21.60
C GLY A 14 -4.19 -1.85 -20.90
N HIS A 15 -4.21 -1.87 -19.56
CA HIS A 15 -5.40 -2.19 -18.78
C HIS A 15 -6.55 -1.23 -19.09
N THR A 16 -6.29 0.08 -19.11
CA THR A 16 -7.31 1.08 -19.45
C THR A 16 -7.85 0.90 -20.86
N LEU A 17 -6.97 0.70 -21.85
CA LEU A 17 -7.35 0.51 -23.24
C LEU A 17 -8.21 -0.75 -23.42
N LEU A 18 -7.77 -1.87 -22.86
CA LEU A 18 -8.45 -3.16 -22.98
C LEU A 18 -9.77 -3.17 -22.21
N SER A 19 -9.83 -2.56 -21.02
CA SER A 19 -11.07 -2.42 -20.26
C SER A 19 -12.09 -1.58 -21.04
N TRP A 20 -11.68 -0.45 -21.64
CA TRP A 20 -12.55 0.33 -22.51
C TRP A 20 -13.06 -0.49 -23.71
N LEU A 21 -12.15 -1.18 -24.40
CA LEU A 21 -12.49 -1.98 -25.58
C LEU A 21 -13.47 -3.11 -25.24
N PHE A 22 -13.14 -3.95 -24.27
CA PHE A 22 -13.92 -5.15 -23.98
C PHE A 22 -15.19 -4.86 -23.17
N MET A 23 -15.16 -3.91 -22.23
CA MET A 23 -16.34 -3.61 -21.42
C MET A 23 -17.30 -2.64 -22.11
N MET A 24 -16.79 -1.58 -22.75
CA MET A 24 -17.65 -0.53 -23.31
C MET A 24 -17.90 -0.66 -24.81
N LYS A 25 -16.91 -1.11 -25.59
CA LYS A 25 -17.06 -1.19 -27.06
C LYS A 25 -17.64 -2.53 -27.52
N MET A 26 -17.30 -3.61 -26.83
CA MET A 26 -17.78 -4.96 -27.13
C MET A 26 -18.92 -5.42 -26.20
N ASP A 27 -19.32 -4.59 -25.24
CA ASP A 27 -20.42 -4.85 -24.28
C ASP A 27 -20.33 -6.21 -23.56
N LEU A 28 -19.11 -6.72 -23.33
CA LEU A 28 -18.89 -8.02 -22.66
C LEU A 28 -19.05 -7.94 -21.12
N GLY A 29 -19.44 -6.78 -20.61
CA GLY A 29 -19.79 -6.55 -19.22
C GLY A 29 -18.65 -6.80 -18.22
N ILE A 30 -19.03 -7.12 -16.98
CA ILE A 30 -18.10 -7.24 -15.84
C ILE A 30 -17.17 -8.45 -15.94
N VAL A 31 -17.61 -9.53 -16.60
CA VAL A 31 -16.80 -10.73 -16.79
C VAL A 31 -15.54 -10.42 -17.59
N ALA A 32 -15.68 -9.64 -18.67
CA ALA A 32 -14.52 -9.18 -19.42
C ALA A 32 -13.59 -8.28 -18.61
N GLY A 33 -14.15 -7.40 -17.76
CA GLY A 33 -13.35 -6.61 -16.82
C GLY A 33 -12.50 -7.47 -15.89
N ALA A 34 -13.06 -8.55 -15.35
CA ALA A 34 -12.33 -9.50 -14.51
C ALA A 34 -11.21 -10.23 -15.28
N VAL A 35 -11.47 -10.63 -16.53
CA VAL A 35 -10.46 -11.27 -17.40
C VAL A 35 -9.33 -10.30 -17.73
N VAL A 36 -9.65 -9.07 -18.12
CA VAL A 36 -8.64 -8.03 -18.43
C VAL A 36 -7.81 -7.72 -17.20
N LEU A 37 -8.42 -7.60 -16.02
CA LEU A 37 -7.70 -7.39 -14.77
C LEU A 37 -6.70 -8.52 -14.49
N ASN A 38 -7.14 -9.79 -14.52
CA ASN A 38 -6.25 -10.94 -14.34
C ASN A 38 -5.12 -10.96 -15.38
N GLY A 39 -5.43 -10.64 -16.64
CA GLY A 39 -4.44 -10.52 -17.71
C GLY A 39 -3.39 -9.45 -17.41
N SER A 40 -3.79 -8.29 -16.89
CA SER A 40 -2.87 -7.22 -16.49
C SER A 40 -1.92 -7.65 -15.36
N TRP A 41 -2.41 -8.39 -14.37
CA TRP A 41 -1.57 -8.95 -13.31
C TRP A 41 -0.55 -9.96 -13.84
N TRP A 42 -0.97 -10.88 -14.70
CA TRP A 42 -0.06 -11.83 -15.35
C TRP A 42 0.97 -11.14 -16.23
N PHE A 43 0.57 -10.13 -16.99
CA PHE A 43 1.49 -9.31 -17.77
C PHE A 43 2.58 -8.69 -16.88
N MET A 44 2.21 -8.09 -15.74
CA MET A 44 3.17 -7.53 -14.79
C MET A 44 4.17 -8.58 -14.31
N VAL A 45 3.69 -9.75 -13.86
CA VAL A 45 4.54 -10.84 -13.36
C VAL A 45 5.49 -11.33 -14.44
N LEU A 46 4.99 -11.58 -15.65
CA LEU A 46 5.80 -12.09 -16.76
C LEU A 46 6.83 -11.06 -17.23
N ALA A 47 6.45 -9.79 -17.35
CA ALA A 47 7.36 -8.72 -17.76
C ALA A 47 8.49 -8.52 -16.74
N GLN A 48 8.18 -8.55 -15.44
CA GLN A 48 9.17 -8.49 -14.38
C GLN A 48 10.08 -9.73 -14.36
N PHE A 49 9.50 -10.92 -14.58
CA PHE A 49 10.26 -12.16 -14.65
C PHE A 49 11.24 -12.16 -15.84
N VAL A 50 10.79 -11.76 -17.03
CA VAL A 50 11.64 -11.60 -18.23
C VAL A 50 12.80 -10.64 -17.93
N TYR A 51 12.52 -9.49 -17.30
CA TYR A 51 13.56 -8.54 -16.93
C TYR A 51 14.65 -9.14 -16.03
N ILE A 52 14.26 -9.99 -15.07
CA ILE A 52 15.19 -10.67 -14.16
C ILE A 52 16.08 -11.66 -14.92
N ILE A 53 15.50 -12.51 -15.78
CA ILE A 53 16.25 -13.56 -16.49
C ILE A 53 17.09 -13.03 -17.65
N CYS A 54 16.82 -11.83 -18.17
CA CYS A 54 17.64 -11.19 -19.22
C CYS A 54 19.04 -10.75 -18.74
N GLY A 55 19.44 -11.06 -17.50
CA GLY A 55 20.78 -10.80 -16.97
C GLY A 55 21.00 -9.39 -16.43
N THR A 56 19.99 -8.53 -16.46
CA THR A 56 20.07 -7.14 -15.98
C THR A 56 20.19 -7.02 -14.46
N CYS A 57 19.86 -8.09 -13.73
CA CYS A 57 19.88 -8.11 -12.26
C CYS A 57 21.24 -8.43 -11.64
N GLY A 58 22.30 -8.65 -12.43
CA GLY A 58 23.66 -8.86 -11.93
C GLY A 58 23.73 -9.94 -10.83
N GLU A 59 24.43 -9.65 -9.73
CA GLU A 59 24.58 -10.56 -8.59
C GLU A 59 23.28 -10.83 -7.81
N ALA A 60 22.22 -10.05 -8.03
CA ALA A 60 20.95 -10.23 -7.33
C ALA A 60 20.16 -11.47 -7.80
N TRP A 61 20.51 -12.04 -8.96
CA TRP A 61 19.89 -13.26 -9.49
C TRP A 61 20.95 -14.27 -9.92
N SER A 62 21.09 -15.35 -9.14
CA SER A 62 22.03 -16.46 -9.41
C SER A 62 21.38 -17.65 -10.13
N GLY A 63 20.15 -17.48 -10.63
CA GLY A 63 19.38 -18.55 -11.25
C GLY A 63 18.55 -19.36 -10.25
N PHE A 64 17.88 -20.39 -10.76
CA PHE A 64 17.10 -21.29 -9.93
C PHE A 64 18.01 -22.20 -9.10
N SER A 65 17.78 -22.26 -7.80
CA SER A 65 18.55 -23.10 -6.88
C SER A 65 17.66 -23.61 -5.75
N TYR A 66 17.90 -24.85 -5.31
CA TYR A 66 17.23 -25.42 -4.15
C TYR A 66 17.52 -24.65 -2.85
N LYS A 67 18.59 -23.83 -2.82
CA LYS A 67 18.89 -22.91 -1.72
C LYS A 67 17.75 -21.92 -1.42
N ALA A 68 16.90 -21.62 -2.40
CA ALA A 68 15.70 -20.80 -2.19
C ALA A 68 14.75 -21.41 -1.16
N PHE A 69 14.85 -22.72 -0.89
CA PHE A 69 13.98 -23.44 0.02
C PHE A 69 14.52 -23.59 1.46
N GLU A 70 15.78 -23.25 1.73
CA GLU A 70 16.45 -23.53 3.02
C GLU A 70 15.85 -22.74 4.22
N ASN A 71 15.14 -21.64 3.98
CA ASN A 71 14.58 -20.78 5.04
C ASN A 71 13.09 -20.47 4.84
N LEU A 72 12.31 -21.39 4.26
CA LEU A 72 10.89 -21.16 3.97
C LEU A 72 10.08 -20.82 5.22
N TRP A 73 10.34 -21.48 6.35
CA TRP A 73 9.54 -21.29 7.56
C TRP A 73 9.65 -19.87 8.11
N GLY A 74 10.85 -19.30 8.14
CA GLY A 74 11.07 -17.91 8.55
C GLY A 74 10.36 -16.93 7.63
N PHE A 75 10.45 -17.15 6.31
CA PHE A 75 9.73 -16.35 5.32
C PHE A 75 8.21 -16.46 5.50
N VAL A 76 7.65 -17.67 5.60
CA VAL A 76 6.21 -17.90 5.78
C VAL A 76 5.70 -17.23 7.05
N ARG A 77 6.42 -17.32 8.17
CA ARG A 77 6.03 -16.65 9.42
C ARG A 77 5.99 -15.13 9.27
N LEU A 78 6.97 -14.54 8.59
CA LEU A 78 7.02 -13.10 8.34
C LEU A 78 5.92 -12.66 7.36
N SER A 79 5.75 -13.38 6.25
CA SER A 79 4.70 -13.14 5.26
C SER A 79 3.31 -13.30 5.85
N LEU A 80 3.09 -14.28 6.72
CA LEU A 80 1.81 -14.47 7.40
C LEU A 80 1.49 -13.30 8.34
N ALA A 81 2.47 -12.84 9.12
CA ALA A 81 2.27 -11.68 10.00
C ALA A 81 1.91 -10.42 9.18
N SER A 82 2.63 -10.16 8.08
CA SER A 82 2.33 -9.05 7.17
C SER A 82 0.98 -9.22 6.46
N GLY A 83 0.67 -10.44 6.01
CA GLY A 83 -0.57 -10.77 5.33
C GLY A 83 -1.79 -10.58 6.24
N VAL A 84 -1.73 -11.08 7.48
CA VAL A 84 -2.81 -10.89 8.47
C VAL A 84 -3.05 -9.41 8.76
N MET A 85 -1.99 -8.61 8.90
CA MET A 85 -2.10 -7.17 9.13
C MET A 85 -2.88 -6.48 8.00
N ILE A 86 -2.51 -6.74 6.73
CA ILE A 86 -3.19 -6.17 5.57
C ILE A 86 -4.62 -6.70 5.45
N CYS A 87 -4.84 -8.00 5.68
CA CYS A 87 -6.18 -8.59 5.65
C CYS A 87 -7.10 -7.96 6.70
N LEU A 88 -6.63 -7.76 7.93
CA LEU A 88 -7.42 -7.11 8.98
C LEU A 88 -7.77 -5.67 8.62
N GLU A 89 -6.85 -4.94 7.98
CA GLU A 89 -7.09 -3.57 7.52
C GLU A 89 -8.19 -3.53 6.43
N TYR A 90 -8.14 -4.43 5.45
CA TYR A 90 -9.20 -4.54 4.43
C TYR A 90 -10.53 -5.04 4.98
N TRP A 91 -10.51 -6.08 5.83
CA TRP A 91 -11.72 -6.63 6.43
C TRP A 91 -12.41 -5.63 7.36
N TYR A 92 -11.65 -4.78 8.04
CA TYR A 92 -12.20 -3.66 8.80
C TYR A 92 -13.03 -2.74 7.91
N PHE A 93 -12.51 -2.31 6.75
CA PHE A 93 -13.29 -1.48 5.81
C PHE A 93 -14.51 -2.21 5.24
N MET A 94 -14.40 -3.51 4.93
CA MET A 94 -15.56 -4.30 4.49
C MET A 94 -16.64 -4.39 5.59
N ALA A 95 -16.23 -4.62 6.84
CA ALA A 95 -17.14 -4.66 7.98
C ALA A 95 -17.86 -3.32 8.17
N LEU A 96 -17.15 -2.19 8.04
CA LEU A 96 -17.76 -0.85 8.10
C LEU A 96 -18.85 -0.65 7.03
N ILE A 97 -18.58 -1.06 5.78
CA ILE A 97 -19.56 -0.96 4.68
C ILE A 97 -20.77 -1.87 4.95
N ILE A 98 -20.54 -3.09 5.45
CA ILE A 98 -21.62 -4.01 5.83
C ILE A 98 -22.48 -3.40 6.94
N THR A 99 -21.88 -2.85 7.99
CA THR A 99 -22.61 -2.20 9.09
C THR A 99 -23.41 -0.99 8.59
N ALA A 100 -22.86 -0.19 7.69
CA ALA A 100 -23.58 0.92 7.04
C ALA A 100 -24.86 0.44 6.31
N GLY A 101 -24.84 -0.78 5.75
CA GLY A 101 -25.99 -1.40 5.11
C GLY A 101 -27.15 -1.79 6.05
N TYR A 102 -26.93 -1.80 7.36
CA TYR A 102 -27.97 -2.09 8.37
C TYR A 102 -28.57 -0.83 9.02
N VAL A 103 -28.10 0.36 8.65
CA VAL A 103 -28.62 1.64 9.17
C VAL A 103 -29.94 2.00 8.47
N LYS A 104 -30.74 2.89 9.08
CA LYS A 104 -31.89 3.51 8.39
C LYS A 104 -31.40 4.23 7.13
N ASP A 105 -32.17 4.11 6.04
CA ASP A 105 -31.82 4.60 4.71
C ASP A 105 -30.46 4.09 4.18
N PRO A 106 -30.26 2.76 4.12
CA PRO A 106 -28.95 2.14 3.88
C PRO A 106 -28.36 2.52 2.52
N LYS A 107 -29.18 2.84 1.52
CA LYS A 107 -28.70 3.32 0.21
C LYS A 107 -27.88 4.60 0.36
N ILE A 108 -28.38 5.56 1.13
CA ILE A 108 -27.72 6.87 1.29
C ILE A 108 -26.42 6.70 2.07
N VAL A 109 -26.47 5.94 3.16
CA VAL A 109 -25.31 5.73 4.05
C VAL A 109 -24.22 4.92 3.35
N VAL A 110 -24.58 3.83 2.65
CA VAL A 110 -23.61 3.01 1.91
C VAL A 110 -22.97 3.79 0.77
N ASP A 111 -23.74 4.60 0.01
CA ASP A 111 -23.18 5.43 -1.05
C ASP A 111 -22.21 6.48 -0.48
N ALA A 112 -22.59 7.16 0.61
CA ALA A 112 -21.73 8.16 1.25
C ALA A 112 -20.44 7.55 1.82
N VAL A 113 -20.56 6.42 2.52
CA VAL A 113 -19.40 5.67 3.05
C VAL A 113 -18.51 5.18 1.91
N SER A 114 -19.07 4.71 0.79
CA SER A 114 -18.31 4.25 -0.38
C SER A 114 -17.50 5.36 -1.03
N ILE A 115 -18.04 6.59 -1.08
CA ILE A 115 -17.29 7.77 -1.55
C ILE A 115 -16.13 8.06 -0.60
N CYS A 116 -16.39 8.09 0.72
CA CYS A 116 -15.35 8.33 1.71
C CYS A 116 -14.24 7.25 1.67
N THR A 117 -14.59 5.98 1.62
CA THR A 117 -13.62 4.88 1.56
C THR A 117 -12.84 4.86 0.26
N SER A 118 -13.43 5.29 -0.86
CA SER A 118 -12.71 5.47 -2.12
C SER A 118 -11.58 6.52 -2.00
N ILE A 119 -11.88 7.66 -1.38
CA ILE A 119 -10.89 8.72 -1.13
C ILE A 119 -9.80 8.22 -0.17
N VAL A 120 -10.19 7.53 0.91
CA VAL A 120 -9.21 6.89 1.82
C VAL A 120 -8.33 5.92 1.04
N GLY A 121 -8.90 5.08 0.19
CA GLY A 121 -8.17 4.12 -0.63
C GLY A 121 -7.09 4.76 -1.51
N TRP A 122 -7.38 5.91 -2.13
CA TRP A 122 -6.37 6.64 -2.90
C TRP A 122 -5.21 7.14 -2.03
N THR A 123 -5.51 7.73 -0.86
CA THR A 123 -4.47 8.18 0.07
C THR A 123 -3.68 7.02 0.68
N PHE A 124 -4.31 5.86 0.86
CA PHE A 124 -3.71 4.66 1.39
C PHE A 124 -2.66 4.06 0.43
N MET A 125 -2.92 4.08 -0.88
CA MET A 125 -1.95 3.65 -1.89
C MET A 125 -0.66 4.46 -1.84
N LEU A 126 -0.76 5.77 -1.55
CA LEU A 126 0.39 6.64 -1.34
C LEU A 126 1.18 6.22 -0.07
N CYS A 127 0.49 5.86 1.01
CA CYS A 127 1.12 5.36 2.23
C CYS A 127 1.84 4.01 2.02
N ILE A 128 1.23 3.08 1.28
CA ILE A 128 1.88 1.83 0.87
C ILE A 128 3.16 2.12 0.07
N GLY A 129 3.12 3.09 -0.84
CA GLY A 129 4.31 3.52 -1.60
C GLY A 129 5.46 3.96 -0.71
N PHE A 130 5.18 4.78 0.33
CA PHE A 130 6.20 5.16 1.31
C PHE A 130 6.70 4.00 2.14
N ASN A 131 5.81 3.11 2.59
CA ASN A 131 6.17 1.91 3.33
C ASN A 131 7.08 0.98 2.52
N ALA A 132 6.83 0.80 1.22
CA ALA A 132 7.69 0.04 0.34
C ALA A 132 9.06 0.72 0.15
N ALA A 133 9.09 2.03 -0.05
CA ALA A 133 10.32 2.80 -0.22
C ALA A 133 11.22 2.76 1.02
N ILE A 134 10.64 2.94 2.22
CA ILE A 134 11.40 2.88 3.47
C ILE A 134 11.85 1.46 3.79
N SER A 135 11.04 0.44 3.53
CA SER A 135 11.41 -0.96 3.76
C SER A 135 12.70 -1.30 3.00
N VAL A 136 12.77 -0.97 1.71
CA VAL A 136 13.99 -1.20 0.91
C VAL A 136 15.19 -0.41 1.46
N ARG A 137 15.00 0.86 1.82
CA ARG A 137 16.08 1.70 2.38
C ARG A 137 16.61 1.13 3.70
N VAL A 138 15.72 0.83 4.64
CA VAL A 138 16.09 0.31 5.97
C VAL A 138 16.72 -1.06 5.86
N SER A 139 16.18 -1.96 5.02
CA SER A 139 16.78 -3.28 4.78
C SER A 139 18.20 -3.17 4.23
N ASN A 140 18.45 -2.25 3.28
CA ASN A 140 19.79 -2.05 2.72
C ASN A 140 20.77 -1.46 3.75
N GLU A 141 20.37 -0.43 4.51
CA GLU A 141 21.24 0.18 5.53
C GLU A 141 21.57 -0.78 6.67
N LEU A 142 20.60 -1.60 7.11
CA LEU A 142 20.84 -2.64 8.11
C LEU A 142 21.73 -3.76 7.56
N GLY A 143 21.52 -4.18 6.31
CA GLY A 143 22.39 -5.15 5.64
C GLY A 143 23.83 -4.67 5.49
N ALA A 144 24.05 -3.36 5.36
CA ALA A 144 25.36 -2.72 5.32
C ALA A 144 25.97 -2.44 6.71
N GLY A 145 25.29 -2.78 7.81
CA GLY A 145 25.78 -2.53 9.17
C GLY A 145 25.68 -1.07 9.63
N HIS A 146 24.78 -0.27 9.04
CA HIS A 146 24.59 1.15 9.35
C HIS A 146 23.27 1.45 10.10
N PRO A 147 23.13 1.04 11.39
CA PRO A 147 21.88 1.19 12.13
C PRO A 147 21.49 2.66 12.40
N ARG A 148 22.46 3.58 12.43
CA ARG A 148 22.19 5.03 12.57
C ARG A 148 21.52 5.58 11.32
N THR A 149 22.00 5.21 10.13
CA THR A 149 21.42 5.62 8.84
C THR A 149 20.04 5.01 8.62
N ALA A 150 19.84 3.76 9.05
CA ALA A 150 18.52 3.13 9.05
C ALA A 150 17.50 3.93 9.89
N LYS A 151 17.86 4.31 11.12
CA LYS A 151 17.02 5.16 12.00
C LYS A 151 16.74 6.53 11.38
N PHE A 152 17.74 7.14 10.77
CA PHE A 152 17.57 8.43 10.08
C PHE A 152 16.59 8.31 8.90
N SER A 153 16.68 7.24 8.11
CA SER A 153 15.76 6.97 7.00
C SER A 153 14.31 6.87 7.49
N VAL A 154 14.07 6.16 8.61
CA VAL A 154 12.74 6.06 9.22
C VAL A 154 12.23 7.43 9.66
N LEU A 155 13.08 8.27 10.25
CA LEU A 155 12.70 9.62 10.64
C LEU A 155 12.30 10.48 9.44
N VAL A 156 13.09 10.46 8.37
CA VAL A 156 12.81 11.24 7.16
C VAL A 156 11.50 10.81 6.51
N VAL A 157 11.23 9.51 6.37
CA VAL A 157 9.94 9.06 5.81
C VAL A 157 8.77 9.40 6.73
N SER A 158 8.97 9.36 8.06
CA SER A 158 7.93 9.71 9.04
C SER A 158 7.53 11.18 8.91
N ILE A 159 8.52 12.08 8.82
CA ILE A 159 8.26 13.52 8.65
C ILE A 159 7.59 13.80 7.29
N THR A 160 8.11 13.22 6.21
CA THR A 160 7.58 13.46 4.86
C THR A 160 6.16 12.90 4.67
N SER A 161 5.88 11.70 5.18
CA SER A 161 4.52 11.12 5.16
C SER A 161 3.53 11.94 5.99
N LEU A 162 3.94 12.45 7.15
CA LEU A 162 3.14 13.36 7.97
C LEU A 162 2.85 14.69 7.29
N LEU A 163 3.84 15.29 6.64
CA LEU A 163 3.65 16.53 5.89
C LEU A 163 2.68 16.32 4.74
N ILE A 164 2.84 15.24 3.97
CA ILE A 164 1.97 14.94 2.83
C ILE A 164 0.56 14.60 3.29
N GLY A 165 0.41 13.80 4.35
CA GLY A 165 -0.90 13.52 4.96
C GLY A 165 -1.60 14.81 5.41
N THR A 166 -0.87 15.73 6.06
CA THR A 166 -1.41 17.04 6.46
C THR A 166 -1.86 17.85 5.24
N ILE A 167 -1.05 17.91 4.19
CA ILE A 167 -1.37 18.64 2.96
C ILE A 167 -2.64 18.05 2.31
N LEU A 168 -2.75 16.72 2.22
CA LEU A 168 -3.93 16.05 1.66
C LEU A 168 -5.18 16.32 2.49
N THR A 169 -5.07 16.30 3.82
CA THR A 169 -6.19 16.64 4.72
C THR A 169 -6.61 18.10 4.55
N ILE A 170 -5.68 19.05 4.47
CA ILE A 170 -5.99 20.46 4.20
C ILE A 170 -6.67 20.61 2.83
N ALA A 171 -6.13 19.97 1.79
CA ALA A 171 -6.71 20.00 0.46
C ALA A 171 -8.15 19.45 0.44
N LEU A 172 -8.41 18.36 1.18
CA LEU A 172 -9.77 17.81 1.34
C LEU A 172 -10.70 18.82 2.00
N PHE A 173 -10.28 19.48 3.08
CA PHE A 173 -11.10 20.50 3.75
C PHE A 173 -11.35 21.74 2.88
N VAL A 174 -10.36 22.19 2.12
CA VAL A 174 -10.52 23.29 1.16
C VAL A 174 -11.50 22.89 0.05
N ALA A 175 -11.40 21.65 -0.44
CA ALA A 175 -12.27 21.12 -1.47
C ALA A 175 -13.62 20.61 -0.93
N ARG A 176 -13.91 20.78 0.37
CA ARG A 176 -15.01 20.08 1.06
C ARG A 176 -16.37 20.25 0.39
N THR A 177 -16.63 21.41 -0.21
CA THR A 177 -17.91 21.73 -0.87
C THR A 177 -17.94 21.35 -2.35
N ARG A 178 -16.79 21.03 -2.94
CA ARG A 178 -16.67 20.77 -4.39
C ARG A 178 -16.53 19.28 -4.71
N TYR A 179 -15.95 18.48 -3.82
CA TYR A 179 -15.66 17.09 -4.16
C TYR A 179 -16.90 16.17 -4.13
N PRO A 180 -17.87 16.26 -3.18
CA PRO A 180 -18.99 15.32 -3.15
C PRO A 180 -19.90 15.37 -4.39
N PRO A 181 -20.20 16.54 -4.98
CA PRO A 181 -20.93 16.63 -6.24
C PRO A 181 -20.24 15.96 -7.45
N LEU A 182 -18.94 15.69 -7.39
CA LEU A 182 -18.22 14.97 -8.45
C LEU A 182 -18.54 13.47 -8.46
N PHE A 183 -18.95 12.92 -7.32
CA PHE A 183 -19.24 11.49 -7.16
C PHE A 183 -20.73 11.16 -7.32
N THR A 184 -21.63 12.06 -6.92
CA THR A 184 -23.06 11.77 -6.92
C THR A 184 -23.92 13.01 -7.16
N LYS A 185 -25.08 12.80 -7.79
CA LYS A 185 -26.10 13.83 -8.03
C LYS A 185 -27.18 13.88 -6.93
N SER A 186 -27.26 12.90 -6.03
CA SER A 186 -28.22 12.92 -4.92
C SER A 186 -27.77 13.90 -3.85
N PHE A 187 -28.66 14.84 -3.50
CA PHE A 187 -28.40 15.84 -2.48
C PHE A 187 -28.26 15.21 -1.10
N GLU A 188 -29.04 14.17 -0.82
CA GLU A 188 -29.04 13.43 0.44
C GLU A 188 -27.70 12.73 0.68
N VAL A 189 -27.13 12.11 -0.37
CA VAL A 189 -25.79 11.49 -0.29
C VAL A 189 -24.71 12.54 -0.13
N GLN A 190 -24.79 13.67 -0.84
CA GLN A 190 -23.83 14.77 -0.67
C GLN A 190 -23.82 15.29 0.78
N GLN A 191 -25.01 15.47 1.37
CA GLN A 191 -25.15 15.92 2.75
C GLN A 191 -24.48 14.95 3.74
N ALA A 192 -24.73 13.65 3.59
CA ALA A 192 -24.07 12.63 4.40
C ALA A 192 -22.54 12.65 4.24
N VAL A 193 -22.02 12.85 3.03
CA VAL A 193 -20.57 12.97 2.78
C VAL A 193 -19.98 14.22 3.43
N TYR A 194 -20.69 15.37 3.41
CA TYR A 194 -20.24 16.58 4.10
C TYR A 194 -20.11 16.34 5.61
N GLU A 195 -21.06 15.62 6.22
CA GLU A 195 -21.03 15.27 7.64
C GLU A 195 -19.90 14.29 7.99
N LEU A 196 -19.56 13.37 7.08
CA LEU A 196 -18.44 12.43 7.23
C LEU A 196 -17.07 13.04 6.92
N THR A 197 -17.00 14.20 6.27
CA THR A 197 -15.74 14.83 5.82
C THR A 197 -14.73 15.06 6.96
N PRO A 198 -15.11 15.51 8.17
CA PRO A 198 -14.16 15.66 9.28
C PRO A 198 -13.54 14.33 9.72
N LEU A 199 -14.35 13.27 9.76
CA LEU A 199 -13.87 11.92 10.06
C LEU A 199 -12.92 11.43 8.97
N LEU A 200 -13.28 11.62 7.70
CA LEU A 200 -12.43 11.30 6.55
C LEU A 200 -11.07 12.00 6.62
N GLY A 201 -11.05 13.31 6.89
CA GLY A 201 -9.80 14.07 7.04
C GLY A 201 -8.94 13.57 8.21
N THR A 202 -9.57 13.15 9.31
CA THR A 202 -8.89 12.53 10.45
C THR A 202 -8.28 11.18 10.06
N THR A 203 -9.01 10.33 9.34
CA THR A 203 -8.51 9.05 8.82
C THR A 203 -7.31 9.23 7.90
N ILE A 204 -7.36 10.19 6.96
CA ILE A 204 -6.22 10.49 6.07
C ILE A 204 -5.00 10.91 6.89
N MET A 205 -5.21 11.72 7.94
CA MET A 205 -4.12 12.15 8.80
C MET A 205 -3.50 10.97 9.57
N LEU A 206 -4.34 10.08 10.12
CA LEU A 206 -3.88 8.88 10.82
C LEU A 206 -3.16 7.90 9.89
N ASN A 207 -3.60 7.76 8.64
CA ASN A 207 -2.88 6.95 7.65
C ASN A 207 -1.49 7.53 7.36
N GLY A 208 -1.36 8.86 7.32
CA GLY A 208 -0.05 9.53 7.23
C GLY A 208 0.88 9.23 8.41
N LEU A 209 0.36 8.83 9.57
CA LEU A 209 1.15 8.40 10.73
C LEU A 209 1.58 6.92 10.66
N GLN A 210 0.95 6.10 9.81
CA GLN A 210 1.20 4.66 9.72
C GLN A 210 2.69 4.32 9.50
N PRO A 211 3.44 4.99 8.60
CA PRO A 211 4.89 4.75 8.46
C PRO A 211 5.68 5.05 9.74
N THR A 212 5.22 6.03 10.52
CA THR A 212 5.84 6.39 11.81
C THR A 212 5.61 5.31 12.85
N LEU A 213 4.39 4.77 12.94
CA LEU A 213 4.03 3.73 13.91
C LEU A 213 4.69 2.38 13.57
N SER A 214 4.66 1.97 12.31
CA SER A 214 5.33 0.75 11.84
C SER A 214 6.86 0.85 11.98
N GLY A 215 7.44 2.02 11.74
CA GLY A 215 8.88 2.27 11.93
C GLY A 215 9.34 2.20 13.39
N HIS A 216 8.47 2.49 14.38
CA HIS A 216 8.82 2.33 15.80
C HIS A 216 8.88 0.85 16.24
N VAL A 217 8.04 0.00 15.66
CA VAL A 217 8.13 -1.46 15.82
C VAL A 217 9.49 -1.95 15.29
N ASP A 218 9.89 -1.44 14.13
CA ASP A 218 11.18 -1.77 13.52
C ASP A 218 12.37 -1.22 14.33
N ARG A 219 12.23 -0.06 14.98
CA ARG A 219 13.25 0.45 15.94
C ARG A 219 13.48 -0.51 17.10
N ASN A 220 12.44 -1.17 17.61
CA ASN A 220 12.57 -2.16 18.68
C ASN A 220 13.24 -3.44 18.18
N VAL A 221 12.95 -3.85 16.94
CA VAL A 221 13.65 -4.98 16.28
C VAL A 221 15.12 -4.65 16.04
N VAL A 222 15.44 -3.47 15.51
CA VAL A 222 16.82 -2.99 15.33
C VAL A 222 17.54 -2.91 16.68
N ARG A 223 16.87 -2.42 17.73
CA ARG A 223 17.46 -2.36 19.08
C ARG A 223 17.80 -3.76 19.60
N ASN A 224 16.91 -4.72 19.42
CA ASN A 224 17.13 -6.12 19.83
C ASN A 224 18.19 -6.85 18.99
N ASN A 225 18.27 -6.57 17.68
CA ASN A 225 19.32 -7.14 16.83
C ASN A 225 20.70 -6.54 17.12
N THR A 226 20.78 -5.23 17.41
CA THR A 226 22.04 -4.62 17.84
C THR A 226 22.50 -5.17 19.18
N SER A 227 21.62 -5.38 20.17
CA SER A 227 22.02 -6.00 21.44
C SER A 227 22.50 -7.44 21.28
N ASN A 228 21.88 -8.22 20.38
CA ASN A 228 22.34 -9.57 20.09
C ASN A 228 23.70 -9.56 19.37
N GLN A 229 23.93 -8.66 18.41
CA GLN A 229 25.25 -8.51 17.77
C GLN A 229 26.36 -8.14 18.77
N TYR A 230 26.07 -7.27 19.75
CA TYR A 230 27.03 -6.94 20.82
C TYR A 230 27.27 -8.12 21.78
N SER A 231 26.26 -8.93 22.08
CA SER A 231 26.42 -10.17 22.86
C SER A 231 27.27 -11.21 22.12
N TYR A 232 27.02 -11.45 20.84
CA TYR A 232 27.84 -12.37 20.03
C TYR A 232 29.29 -11.89 19.90
N SER A 233 29.56 -10.57 19.83
CA SER A 233 30.94 -10.08 19.80
C SER A 233 31.70 -10.22 21.13
N HIS A 234 30.99 -10.31 22.26
CA HIS A 234 31.59 -10.56 23.57
C HIS A 234 31.88 -12.04 23.83
N ASP A 235 31.06 -12.95 23.29
CA ASP A 235 31.25 -14.40 23.42
C ASP A 235 32.39 -14.96 22.54
N PHE A 236 32.88 -14.20 21.56
CA PHE A 236 34.08 -14.53 20.76
C PHE A 236 35.38 -13.95 21.32
N GLN A 237 35.33 -13.20 22.43
CA GLN A 237 36.50 -12.60 23.08
C GLN A 237 36.86 -13.24 24.44
N ASN A 238 36.21 -14.33 24.84
CA ASN A 238 36.58 -15.14 26.01
C ASN A 238 36.86 -16.60 25.61
#